data_AF-A0A420MTP1-F1
#
_entry.id   AF-A0A420MTP1-F1
#
_cell.length_a   1.000
_cell.length_b   1.000
_cell.length_c   1.000
_cell.angle_alpha   90.00
_cell.angle_beta   90.00
_cell.angle_gamma   90.00
#
_symmetry.space_group_name_H-M   'P 1'
#
loop_
_entity.id
_entity.type
_entity.pdbx_description
1 polymer ?
#
loop_
_entity_poly.entity_id
_entity_poly.type
_entity_poly.pdbx_seq_one_letter_code
_entity_poly.pdbx_strand_id
1 'polypeptide(L)'
;MEVIGGELGFVGSTRRGRCFGHTLNLSAKALLFGHNVEAFEEQLSGAAALSEAEHALWRRKGPVGKLHNLVVEARPTLRPFVEQLVLKHRQQWEQDNRSRRTGNLRKSAKEPQICLEENQLTTNDWDVLDHLVRLLGFYEDAVKTLEGDGQQRRRKRGWVGSYGNVWEVIQGFEFLLEVLEDYKKLARLDETPIYYTALALHPAFRWGYFENEWKDKAEWVTKAKQMVREVWEREYRHLQIVRNPVADEPVAKRQRKYYNPFQAYCERTRTVSGCSMVKEEASSPDGIDDEMDELESWQSSWEDGDNDVRDPISY
;
A
#
# COMPACT_ATOMS: atom_id res chain seq x y z
N MET A 1 -3.00 9.71 -36.84
CA MET A 1 -2.45 11.02 -36.41
C MET A 1 -1.97 11.90 -37.56
N GLU A 2 -1.55 11.36 -38.72
CA GLU A 2 -1.19 12.20 -39.89
C GLU A 2 -2.40 12.90 -40.51
N VAL A 3 -3.52 12.20 -40.68
CA VAL A 3 -4.77 12.79 -41.21
C VAL A 3 -5.31 13.88 -40.28
N ILE A 4 -5.46 13.56 -38.99
CA ILE A 4 -5.90 14.50 -37.94
C ILE A 4 -4.92 15.67 -37.76
N GLY A 5 -3.62 15.40 -37.79
CA GLY A 5 -2.58 16.43 -37.70
C GLY A 5 -2.56 17.35 -38.92
N GLY A 6 -2.82 16.81 -40.11
CA GLY A 6 -3.00 17.60 -41.33
C GLY A 6 -4.21 18.53 -41.25
N GLU A 7 -5.35 18.04 -40.74
CA GLU A 7 -6.57 18.85 -40.57
C GLU A 7 -6.43 19.93 -39.48
N LEU A 8 -5.71 19.64 -38.40
CA LEU A 8 -5.56 20.55 -37.25
C LEU A 8 -4.25 21.37 -37.27
N GLY A 9 -3.50 21.34 -38.38
CA GLY A 9 -2.30 22.15 -38.58
C GLY A 9 -1.12 21.78 -37.67
N PHE A 10 -1.01 20.53 -37.21
CA PHE A 10 0.14 20.06 -36.43
C PHE A 10 0.75 18.78 -36.96
N VAL A 11 2.08 18.68 -36.91
CA VAL A 11 2.81 17.48 -37.32
C VAL A 11 2.79 16.48 -36.16
N GLY A 12 2.04 15.39 -36.30
CA GLY A 12 1.90 14.39 -35.23
C GLY A 12 3.23 13.79 -34.74
N SER A 13 4.26 13.73 -35.59
CA SER A 13 5.59 13.22 -35.26
C SER A 13 6.44 14.15 -34.38
N THR A 14 6.09 15.46 -34.30
CA THR A 14 6.84 16.44 -33.49
C THR A 14 6.23 16.66 -32.12
N ARG A 15 5.00 16.20 -31.87
CA ARG A 15 4.35 16.24 -30.55
C ARG A 15 4.44 14.87 -29.86
N ARG A 16 5.66 14.45 -29.53
CA ARG A 16 5.85 13.32 -28.59
C ARG A 16 5.33 13.76 -27.22
N GLY A 17 4.59 12.91 -26.53
CA GLY A 17 4.00 13.15 -25.22
C GLY A 17 5.03 13.36 -24.10
N ARG A 18 5.82 14.44 -24.18
CA ARG A 18 6.78 14.87 -23.14
C ARG A 18 6.06 15.15 -21.80
N CYS A 19 4.75 15.37 -21.82
CA CYS A 19 3.94 15.54 -20.62
C CYS A 19 3.74 14.22 -19.85
N PHE A 20 3.60 13.07 -20.51
CA PHE A 20 3.28 11.83 -19.80
C PHE A 20 4.43 11.34 -18.94
N GLY A 21 5.62 11.17 -19.54
CA GLY A 21 6.81 10.78 -18.79
C GLY A 21 7.13 11.78 -17.66
N HIS A 22 6.87 13.07 -17.89
CA HIS A 22 6.98 14.08 -16.84
C HIS A 22 5.95 13.89 -15.71
N THR A 23 4.67 13.65 -16.04
CA THR A 23 3.63 13.35 -15.05
C THR A 23 3.94 12.09 -14.25
N LEU A 24 4.41 11.01 -14.92
CA LEU A 24 4.84 9.80 -14.24
C LEU A 24 5.98 10.08 -13.29
N ASN A 25 7.00 10.81 -13.73
CA ASN A 25 8.13 11.20 -12.89
C ASN A 25 7.68 12.05 -11.69
N LEU A 26 6.76 13.01 -11.88
CA LEU A 26 6.20 13.79 -10.77
C LEU A 26 5.45 12.91 -9.78
N SER A 27 4.63 11.98 -10.25
CA SER A 27 3.90 11.07 -9.36
C SER A 27 4.81 10.09 -8.63
N ALA A 28 5.86 9.56 -9.29
CA ALA A 28 6.86 8.71 -8.65
C ALA A 28 7.69 9.50 -7.60
N LYS A 29 8.03 10.76 -7.89
CA LYS A 29 8.65 11.66 -6.90
C LYS A 29 7.74 11.88 -5.68
N ALA A 30 6.46 12.17 -5.93
CA ALA A 30 5.49 12.38 -4.85
C ALA A 30 5.28 11.10 -4.01
N LEU A 31 5.32 9.93 -4.64
CA LEU A 31 5.27 8.64 -3.97
C LEU A 31 6.48 8.43 -3.04
N LEU A 32 7.69 8.74 -3.50
CA LEU A 32 8.92 8.50 -2.74
C LEU A 32 9.18 9.52 -1.64
N PHE A 33 8.84 10.79 -1.87
CA PHE A 33 9.23 11.89 -1.00
C PHE A 33 8.04 12.63 -0.38
N GLY A 34 6.81 12.21 -0.66
CA GLY A 34 5.59 12.85 -0.22
C GLY A 34 5.28 14.14 -0.98
N HIS A 35 4.32 14.89 -0.47
CA HIS A 35 3.87 16.15 -1.07
C HIS A 35 4.96 17.25 -0.98
N ASN A 36 5.03 18.11 -2.00
CA ASN A 36 5.93 19.26 -2.07
C ASN A 36 7.43 18.88 -2.03
N VAL A 37 7.84 18.07 -3.01
CA VAL A 37 9.21 17.56 -3.13
C VAL A 37 10.20 18.69 -3.38
N GLU A 38 9.77 19.71 -4.13
CA GLU A 38 10.55 20.89 -4.46
C GLU A 38 10.99 21.64 -3.20
N ALA A 39 10.06 21.87 -2.26
CA ALA A 39 10.37 22.52 -0.99
C ALA A 39 11.33 21.70 -0.10
N PHE A 40 11.39 20.38 -0.29
CA PHE A 40 12.38 19.53 0.35
C PHE A 40 13.75 19.62 -0.35
N GLU A 41 13.77 19.55 -1.69
CA GLU A 41 15.00 19.67 -2.48
C GLU A 41 15.68 21.03 -2.25
N GLU A 42 14.92 22.12 -2.08
CA GLU A 42 15.44 23.46 -1.75
C GLU A 42 16.16 23.56 -0.39
N GLN A 43 15.86 22.66 0.55
CA GLN A 43 16.51 22.63 1.87
C GLN A 43 17.86 21.92 1.84
N LEU A 44 18.21 21.26 0.73
CA LEU A 44 19.46 20.52 0.57
C LEU A 44 20.54 21.43 -0.04
N SER A 45 21.75 21.34 0.48
CA SER A 45 22.89 22.14 -0.02
C SER A 45 23.40 21.65 -1.39
N GLY A 46 23.11 20.40 -1.74
CA GLY A 46 23.64 19.72 -2.94
C GLY A 46 25.09 19.26 -2.80
N ALA A 47 25.68 19.36 -1.60
CA ALA A 47 27.05 18.90 -1.34
C ALA A 47 27.16 17.36 -1.38
N ALA A 48 28.34 16.85 -1.75
CA ALA A 48 28.58 15.41 -1.85
C ALA A 48 28.60 14.70 -0.47
N ALA A 49 28.99 15.42 0.59
CA ALA A 49 28.90 14.95 1.97
C ALA A 49 27.74 15.66 2.67
N LEU A 50 26.91 14.89 3.37
CA LEU A 50 25.74 15.42 4.07
C LEU A 50 26.16 16.02 5.42
N SER A 51 25.58 17.17 5.74
CA SER A 51 25.61 17.73 7.09
C SER A 51 24.66 16.98 8.03
N GLU A 52 24.84 17.16 9.34
CA GLU A 52 23.96 16.56 10.37
C GLU A 52 22.49 16.98 10.19
N ALA A 53 22.26 18.24 9.77
CA ALA A 53 20.92 18.74 9.46
C ALA A 53 20.32 18.05 8.22
N GLU A 54 21.11 17.80 7.17
CA GLU A 54 20.63 17.11 5.98
C GLU A 54 20.33 15.63 6.26
N HIS A 55 21.13 14.97 7.10
CA HIS A 55 20.81 13.62 7.59
C HIS A 55 19.43 13.56 8.26
N ALA A 56 19.13 14.53 9.12
CA ALA A 56 17.84 14.63 9.79
C ALA A 56 16.69 14.91 8.80
N LEU A 57 16.91 15.77 7.79
CA LEU A 57 15.93 16.04 6.74
C LEU A 57 15.61 14.78 5.92
N TRP A 58 16.63 14.05 5.50
CA TRP A 58 16.46 12.79 4.80
C TRP A 58 15.73 11.76 5.66
N ARG A 59 16.07 11.63 6.95
CA ARG A 59 15.38 10.71 7.85
C ARG A 59 13.86 10.94 7.92
N ARG A 60 13.41 12.19 7.83
CA ARG A 60 11.98 12.54 7.80
C ARG A 60 11.24 12.01 6.56
N LYS A 61 11.97 11.59 5.52
CA LYS A 61 11.40 10.91 4.33
C LYS A 61 11.24 9.40 4.53
N GLY A 62 11.41 8.90 5.76
CA GLY A 62 11.14 7.52 6.12
C GLY A 62 12.20 6.55 5.58
N PRO A 63 11.83 5.32 5.22
CA PRO A 63 12.76 4.27 4.78
C PRO A 63 13.67 4.68 3.61
N VAL A 64 13.11 5.38 2.61
CA VAL A 64 13.86 5.86 1.43
C VAL A 64 14.96 6.83 1.83
N GLY A 65 14.67 7.74 2.77
CA GLY A 65 15.65 8.71 3.21
C GLY A 65 16.71 8.15 4.15
N LYS A 66 16.35 7.16 4.99
CA LYS A 66 17.35 6.36 5.73
C LYS A 66 18.29 5.64 4.76
N LEU A 67 17.75 4.97 3.74
CA LEU A 67 18.54 4.29 2.71
C LEU A 67 19.45 5.26 1.95
N HIS A 68 18.95 6.45 1.59
CA HIS A 68 19.75 7.49 0.97
C HIS A 68 20.97 7.86 1.82
N ASN A 69 20.77 8.13 3.12
CA ASN A 69 21.86 8.46 4.04
C ASN A 69 22.92 7.36 4.08
N LEU A 70 22.48 6.08 4.16
CA LEU A 70 23.38 4.94 4.11
C LEU A 70 24.22 4.94 2.82
N VAL A 71 23.58 5.06 1.66
CA VAL A 71 24.25 5.00 0.36
C VAL A 71 25.25 6.15 0.17
N VAL A 72 24.90 7.36 0.61
CA VAL A 72 25.77 8.53 0.48
C VAL A 72 27.02 8.38 1.34
N GLU A 73 26.89 7.89 2.58
CA GLU A 73 28.04 7.62 3.45
C GLU A 73 28.86 6.40 2.97
N ALA A 74 28.21 5.40 2.39
CA ALA A 74 28.82 4.12 1.98
C ALA A 74 29.48 4.12 0.58
N ARG A 75 29.37 5.24 -0.16
CA ARG A 75 29.54 5.28 -1.62
C ARG A 75 30.87 4.76 -2.20
N PRO A 76 32.01 4.63 -1.48
CA PRO A 76 33.18 4.00 -2.07
C PRO A 76 33.12 2.47 -2.21
N THR A 77 32.20 1.72 -1.58
CA THR A 77 32.44 0.26 -1.42
C THR A 77 31.29 -0.74 -1.57
N LEU A 78 29.99 -0.40 -1.64
CA LEU A 78 28.95 -1.42 -1.39
C LEU A 78 27.78 -1.48 -2.37
N ARG A 79 27.78 -2.55 -3.17
CA ARG A 79 26.56 -3.07 -3.78
C ARG A 79 25.93 -4.29 -3.08
N PRO A 80 26.62 -5.16 -2.30
CA PRO A 80 25.96 -6.37 -1.79
C PRO A 80 25.71 -6.50 -0.28
N PHE A 81 26.19 -5.60 0.61
CA PHE A 81 26.14 -5.90 2.06
C PHE A 81 25.84 -4.70 2.95
N VAL A 82 24.64 -4.13 2.87
CA VAL A 82 24.24 -2.97 3.69
C VAL A 82 24.26 -3.28 5.20
N GLU A 83 23.91 -4.50 5.62
CA GLU A 83 23.97 -4.88 7.05
C GLU A 83 25.41 -5.13 7.53
N GLN A 84 26.21 -5.87 6.76
CA GLN A 84 27.62 -6.07 7.10
C GLN A 84 28.42 -4.77 7.03
N LEU A 85 27.94 -3.79 6.25
CA LEU A 85 28.52 -2.46 6.20
C LEU A 85 28.47 -1.78 7.57
N VAL A 86 27.29 -1.66 8.16
CA VAL A 86 27.12 -0.90 9.42
C VAL A 86 28.02 -1.50 10.48
N LEU A 87 28.08 -2.84 10.54
CA LEU A 87 28.99 -3.56 11.43
C LEU A 87 30.47 -3.25 11.12
N LYS A 88 30.89 -3.32 9.85
CA LYS A 88 32.27 -3.06 9.43
C LYS A 88 32.68 -1.61 9.66
N HIS A 89 31.78 -0.65 9.42
CA HIS A 89 31.99 0.77 9.65
C HIS A 89 32.15 1.08 11.14
N ARG A 90 31.30 0.47 11.99
CA ARG A 90 31.42 0.54 13.45
C ARG A 90 32.76 -0.03 13.93
N GLN A 91 33.12 -1.24 13.48
CA GLN A 91 34.39 -1.87 13.85
C GLN A 91 35.61 -1.06 13.42
N GLN A 92 35.61 -0.51 12.20
CA GLN A 92 36.70 0.33 11.71
C GLN A 92 36.82 1.61 12.54
N TRP A 93 35.70 2.28 12.80
CA TRP A 93 35.68 3.49 13.62
C TRP A 93 36.15 3.22 15.06
N GLU A 94 35.75 2.10 15.66
CA GLU A 94 36.20 1.70 17.01
C GLU A 94 37.72 1.46 17.05
N GLN A 95 38.28 0.84 16.00
CA GLN A 95 39.72 0.62 15.88
C GLN A 95 40.48 1.95 15.75
N ASP A 96 40.00 2.86 14.90
CA ASP A 96 40.64 4.16 14.66
C ASP A 96 40.56 5.09 15.88
N ASN A 97 39.52 4.93 16.69
CA ASN A 97 39.29 5.73 17.90
C ASN A 97 39.71 5.03 19.21
N ARG A 98 40.37 3.87 19.13
CA ARG A 98 40.91 3.17 20.30
C ARG A 98 42.20 3.82 20.81
N SER A 99 42.28 4.03 22.12
CA SER A 99 43.51 4.47 22.78
C SER A 99 44.55 3.36 22.79
N ARG A 100 45.75 3.61 22.23
CA ARG A 100 46.87 2.66 22.27
C ARG A 100 47.40 2.39 23.68
N ARG A 101 47.14 3.28 24.66
CA ARG A 101 47.61 3.13 26.05
C ARG A 101 46.65 2.37 26.94
N THR A 102 45.35 2.52 26.74
CA THR A 102 44.32 2.02 27.65
C THR A 102 43.37 1.03 27.00
N GLY A 103 43.41 0.85 25.68
CA GLY A 103 42.48 -0.01 24.94
C GLY A 103 41.04 0.52 24.88
N ASN A 104 40.73 1.61 25.59
CA ASN A 104 39.41 2.22 25.64
C ASN A 104 39.22 3.23 24.50
N LEU A 105 37.97 3.42 24.08
CA LEU A 105 37.57 4.47 23.14
C LEU A 105 37.92 5.87 23.69
N ARG A 106 38.38 6.75 22.80
CA ARG A 106 38.67 8.15 23.14
C ARG A 106 37.38 8.85 23.57
N LYS A 107 37.43 9.61 24.67
CA LYS A 107 36.28 10.39 25.18
C LYS A 107 35.74 11.44 24.19
N SER A 108 36.53 11.84 23.21
CA SER A 108 36.14 12.80 22.16
C SER A 108 35.64 12.13 20.87
N ALA A 109 35.63 10.80 20.79
CA ALA A 109 35.21 10.09 19.61
C ALA A 109 33.69 10.17 19.46
N LYS A 110 33.23 10.76 18.35
CA LYS A 110 31.81 10.80 17.97
C LYS A 110 31.50 9.63 17.05
N GLU A 111 30.49 8.84 17.43
CA GLU A 111 30.04 7.70 16.63
C GLU A 111 29.56 8.19 15.24
N PRO A 112 29.86 7.46 14.16
CA PRO A 112 29.39 7.82 12.82
C PRO A 112 27.86 7.81 12.74
N GLN A 113 27.29 8.73 11.97
CA GLN A 113 25.84 8.91 11.87
C GLN A 113 25.13 7.63 11.39
N ILE A 114 25.70 6.92 10.41
CA ILE A 114 25.25 5.60 9.94
C ILE A 114 25.12 4.51 11.03
N CYS A 115 25.89 4.62 12.11
CA CYS A 115 25.87 3.62 13.19
C CYS A 115 24.77 3.91 14.23
N LEU A 116 24.27 5.15 14.29
CA LEU A 116 23.20 5.52 15.21
C LEU A 116 21.94 4.73 14.90
N GLU A 117 21.29 4.20 15.93
CA GLU A 117 20.09 3.35 15.83
C GLU A 117 18.97 4.01 15.01
N GLU A 118 18.79 5.32 15.17
CA GLU A 118 17.82 6.14 14.43
C GLU A 118 18.04 6.21 12.90
N ASN A 119 19.24 5.87 12.42
CA ASN A 119 19.58 5.82 10.99
C ASN A 119 19.61 4.39 10.44
N GLN A 120 19.39 3.38 11.27
CA GLN A 120 19.34 2.00 10.84
C GLN A 120 17.98 1.69 10.20
N LEU A 121 18.00 0.85 9.16
CA LEU A 121 16.82 0.29 8.54
C LEU A 121 16.34 -0.90 9.38
N THR A 122 15.11 -0.81 9.88
CA THR A 122 14.41 -1.90 10.55
C THR A 122 13.88 -2.92 9.54
N THR A 123 13.43 -4.09 9.99
CA THR A 123 12.75 -5.08 9.13
C THR A 123 11.57 -4.47 8.38
N ASN A 124 10.73 -3.70 9.07
CA ASN A 124 9.61 -3.01 8.46
C ASN A 124 10.06 -1.95 7.42
N ASP A 125 11.17 -1.24 7.68
CA ASP A 125 11.72 -0.31 6.69
C ASP A 125 12.11 -1.05 5.40
N TRP A 126 12.67 -2.26 5.50
CA TRP A 126 13.00 -3.10 4.35
C TRP A 126 11.77 -3.61 3.60
N ASP A 127 10.72 -4.01 4.32
CA ASP A 127 9.45 -4.44 3.71
C ASP A 127 8.83 -3.29 2.91
N VAL A 128 8.83 -2.07 3.47
CA VAL A 128 8.35 -0.86 2.78
C VAL A 128 9.22 -0.56 1.54
N LEU A 129 10.54 -0.69 1.65
CA LEU A 129 11.44 -0.48 0.50
C LEU A 129 11.20 -1.50 -0.61
N ASP A 130 10.95 -2.77 -0.27
CA ASP A 130 10.62 -3.82 -1.25
C ASP A 130 9.30 -3.50 -1.98
N HIS A 131 8.28 -3.08 -1.23
CA HIS A 131 7.03 -2.61 -1.82
C HIS A 131 7.23 -1.41 -2.75
N LEU A 132 8.06 -0.44 -2.38
CA LEU A 132 8.37 0.73 -3.22
C LEU A 132 9.13 0.33 -4.49
N VAL A 133 10.11 -0.58 -4.41
CA VAL A 133 10.85 -1.08 -5.57
C VAL A 133 9.91 -1.76 -6.55
N ARG A 134 9.02 -2.63 -6.06
CA ARG A 134 8.00 -3.29 -6.89
C ARG A 134 7.08 -2.26 -7.55
N LEU A 135 6.62 -1.26 -6.79
CA LEU A 135 5.74 -0.21 -7.30
C LEU A 135 6.42 0.63 -8.39
N LEU A 136 7.67 1.03 -8.18
CA LEU A 136 8.48 1.72 -9.19
C LEU A 136 8.77 0.87 -10.43
N GLY A 137 8.79 -0.45 -10.31
CA GLY A 137 8.89 -1.36 -11.45
C GLY A 137 7.74 -1.17 -12.44
N PHE A 138 6.51 -1.02 -11.96
CA PHE A 138 5.35 -0.74 -12.83
C PHE A 138 5.45 0.63 -13.52
N TYR A 139 6.01 1.62 -12.84
CA TYR A 139 6.34 2.91 -13.44
C TYR A 139 7.38 2.78 -14.55
N GLU A 140 8.44 2.00 -14.32
CA GLU A 140 9.46 1.73 -15.32
C GLU A 140 8.87 1.03 -16.54
N ASP A 141 8.01 0.02 -16.36
CA ASP A 141 7.34 -0.68 -17.45
C ASP A 141 6.43 0.24 -18.26
N ALA A 142 5.66 1.10 -17.60
CA ALA A 142 4.81 2.10 -18.26
C ALA A 142 5.65 3.12 -19.05
N VAL A 143 6.75 3.62 -18.46
CA VAL A 143 7.68 4.54 -19.14
C VAL A 143 8.33 3.85 -20.34
N LYS A 144 8.87 2.64 -20.19
CA LYS A 144 9.50 1.88 -21.27
C LYS A 144 8.54 1.57 -22.42
N THR A 145 7.28 1.31 -22.09
CA THR A 145 6.27 1.03 -23.09
C THR A 145 5.93 2.29 -23.90
N LEU A 146 5.97 3.45 -23.25
CA LEU A 146 5.57 4.72 -23.84
C LEU A 146 6.76 5.56 -24.35
N GLU A 147 8.00 5.18 -24.03
CA GLU A 147 9.20 5.77 -24.59
C GLU A 147 9.40 5.23 -26.02
N GLY A 148 8.93 6.00 -27.00
CA GLY A 148 9.01 5.61 -28.39
C GLY A 148 8.41 6.63 -29.31
N ASP A 149 8.31 6.28 -30.59
CA ASP A 149 7.75 7.14 -31.63
C ASP A 149 6.55 6.53 -32.35
N GLY A 150 6.00 5.43 -31.80
CA GLY A 150 4.85 4.72 -32.35
C GLY A 150 5.13 4.06 -33.70
N GLN A 151 6.38 4.03 -34.16
CA GLN A 151 6.74 3.50 -35.47
C GLN A 151 7.12 2.02 -35.38
N GLN A 152 6.43 1.20 -36.16
CA GLN A 152 6.84 -0.17 -36.39
C GLN A 152 8.09 -0.20 -37.27
N ARG A 153 9.08 -1.02 -36.88
CA ARG A 153 10.32 -1.19 -37.63
C ARG A 153 10.61 -2.64 -37.86
N ARG A 154 10.98 -2.97 -39.10
CA ARG A 154 11.44 -4.30 -39.46
C ARG A 154 12.89 -4.50 -38.99
N ARG A 155 13.13 -5.48 -38.13
CA ARG A 155 14.48 -5.90 -37.70
C ARG A 155 14.77 -7.32 -38.20
N LYS A 156 16.02 -7.77 -38.02
CA LYS A 156 16.48 -9.10 -38.48
C LYS A 156 15.65 -10.28 -37.99
N ARG A 157 14.92 -10.15 -36.87
CA ARG A 157 14.06 -11.19 -36.26
C ARG A 157 12.56 -10.97 -36.47
N GLY A 158 12.17 -10.09 -37.38
CA GLY A 158 10.76 -9.78 -37.68
C GLY A 158 10.38 -8.34 -37.34
N TRP A 159 9.07 -8.07 -37.35
CA TRP A 159 8.51 -6.81 -36.88
C TRP A 159 8.60 -6.75 -35.36
N VAL A 160 9.21 -5.70 -34.84
CA VAL A 160 9.17 -5.40 -33.40
C VAL A 160 7.98 -4.47 -33.16
N GLY A 161 7.21 -4.71 -32.09
CA GLY A 161 6.08 -3.88 -31.70
C GLY A 161 6.43 -2.39 -31.65
N SER A 162 5.45 -1.53 -31.95
CA SER A 162 5.63 -0.09 -31.81
C SER A 162 5.53 0.30 -30.35
N TYR A 163 6.55 0.98 -29.84
CA TYR A 163 6.54 1.63 -28.53
C TYR A 163 6.19 3.11 -28.67
N GLY A 164 5.58 3.71 -27.64
CA GLY A 164 5.21 5.12 -27.65
C GLY A 164 4.01 5.45 -28.52
N ASN A 165 3.04 4.52 -28.63
CA ASN A 165 1.80 4.83 -29.31
C ASN A 165 0.95 5.78 -28.44
N VAL A 166 0.47 6.88 -29.02
CA VAL A 166 -0.25 7.92 -28.25
C VAL A 166 -1.53 7.42 -27.58
N TRP A 167 -2.18 6.40 -28.16
CA TRP A 167 -3.41 5.82 -27.59
C TRP A 167 -3.16 4.90 -26.38
N GLU A 168 -1.91 4.46 -26.17
CA GLU A 168 -1.54 3.65 -24.99
C GLU A 168 -1.32 4.53 -23.75
N VAL A 169 -1.27 5.86 -23.91
CA VAL A 169 -1.06 6.80 -22.79
C VAL A 169 -2.17 6.71 -21.74
N ILE A 170 -3.43 6.64 -22.18
CA ILE A 170 -4.57 6.52 -21.26
C ILE A 170 -4.51 5.17 -20.54
N GLN A 171 -4.25 4.09 -21.27
CA GLN A 171 -4.11 2.75 -20.72
C GLN A 171 -2.96 2.68 -19.70
N GLY A 172 -1.85 3.37 -19.97
CA GLY A 172 -0.74 3.49 -19.02
C GLY A 172 -1.11 4.20 -17.71
N PHE A 173 -1.98 5.23 -17.77
CA PHE A 173 -2.52 5.85 -16.57
C PHE A 173 -3.50 4.94 -15.83
N GLU A 174 -4.42 4.28 -16.54
CA GLU A 174 -5.38 3.35 -15.94
C GLU A 174 -4.67 2.20 -15.22
N PHE A 175 -3.67 1.61 -15.88
CA PHE A 175 -2.80 0.59 -15.30
C PHE A 175 -2.11 1.06 -14.01
N LEU A 176 -1.44 2.22 -14.03
CA LEU A 176 -0.75 2.73 -12.85
C LEU A 176 -1.73 3.12 -11.74
N LEU A 177 -2.91 3.65 -12.08
CA LEU A 177 -3.93 4.01 -11.11
C LEU A 177 -4.45 2.76 -10.37
N GLU A 178 -4.74 1.68 -11.10
CA GLU A 178 -5.15 0.40 -10.53
C GLU A 178 -4.11 -0.14 -9.54
N VAL A 179 -2.84 -0.16 -9.95
CA VAL A 179 -1.73 -0.57 -9.08
C VAL A 179 -1.64 0.30 -7.82
N LEU A 180 -1.74 1.63 -7.96
CA LEU A 180 -1.66 2.54 -6.82
C LEU A 180 -2.85 2.38 -5.86
N GLU A 181 -4.06 2.16 -6.39
CA GLU A 181 -5.25 1.90 -5.58
C GLU A 181 -5.11 0.60 -4.78
N ASP A 182 -4.51 -0.42 -5.39
CA ASP A 182 -4.22 -1.67 -4.73
C ASP A 182 -3.20 -1.50 -3.60
N TYR A 183 -2.09 -0.81 -3.85
CA TYR A 183 -1.10 -0.52 -2.80
C TYR A 183 -1.68 0.36 -1.69
N LYS A 184 -2.60 1.28 -2.01
CA LYS A 184 -3.34 2.06 -1.02
C LYS A 184 -4.25 1.18 -0.16
N LYS A 185 -4.93 0.18 -0.73
CA LYS A 185 -5.73 -0.78 0.03
C LYS A 185 -4.83 -1.58 0.98
N LEU A 186 -3.68 -2.07 0.50
CA LEU A 186 -2.70 -2.78 1.31
C LEU A 186 -2.24 -1.95 2.50
N ALA A 187 -1.85 -0.69 2.27
CA ALA A 187 -1.39 0.21 3.33
C ALA A 187 -2.49 0.51 4.38
N ARG A 188 -3.75 0.58 3.94
CA ARG A 188 -4.90 0.84 4.84
C ARG A 188 -5.34 -0.36 5.68
N LEU A 189 -4.95 -1.59 5.29
CA LEU A 189 -5.23 -2.78 6.09
C LEU A 189 -4.73 -2.60 7.52
N ASP A 190 -3.50 -2.12 7.68
CA ASP A 190 -2.86 -2.01 9.00
C ASP A 190 -3.38 -0.83 9.84
N GLU A 191 -3.97 0.19 9.22
CA GLU A 191 -4.32 1.45 9.90
C GLU A 191 -5.74 1.45 10.49
N THR A 192 -6.64 0.59 10.01
CA THR A 192 -8.07 0.67 10.36
C THR A 192 -8.75 -0.67 10.64
N PRO A 193 -8.35 -1.42 11.70
CA PRO A 193 -9.03 -2.66 12.09
C PRO A 193 -10.56 -2.51 12.24
N ILE A 194 -11.01 -1.36 12.74
CA ILE A 194 -12.43 -1.00 12.93
C ILE A 194 -13.23 -1.08 11.61
N TYR A 195 -12.65 -0.67 10.48
CA TYR A 195 -13.33 -0.73 9.19
C TYR A 195 -13.61 -2.18 8.77
N TYR A 196 -12.62 -3.06 8.97
CA TYR A 196 -12.73 -4.49 8.66
C TYR A 196 -13.71 -5.18 9.60
N THR A 197 -13.63 -4.89 10.90
CA THR A 197 -14.55 -5.42 11.91
C THR A 197 -15.99 -4.99 11.61
N ALA A 198 -16.23 -3.73 11.24
CA ALA A 198 -17.56 -3.25 10.91
C ALA A 198 -18.19 -3.97 9.70
N LEU A 199 -17.40 -4.25 8.66
CA LEU A 199 -17.88 -5.02 7.50
C LEU A 199 -18.06 -6.50 7.82
N ALA A 200 -17.14 -7.09 8.58
CA ALA A 200 -17.22 -8.48 9.01
C ALA A 200 -18.44 -8.77 9.90
N LEU A 201 -18.86 -7.80 10.71
CA LEU A 201 -20.04 -7.90 11.57
C LEU A 201 -21.34 -7.47 10.88
N HIS A 202 -21.27 -6.92 9.66
CA HIS A 202 -22.46 -6.49 8.94
C HIS A 202 -23.12 -7.70 8.24
N PRO A 203 -24.41 -7.99 8.47
CA PRO A 203 -25.10 -9.17 7.90
C PRO A 203 -24.96 -9.29 6.37
N ALA A 204 -25.17 -8.18 5.66
CA ALA A 204 -25.07 -8.15 4.19
C ALA A 204 -23.66 -8.30 3.59
N PHE A 205 -22.59 -8.29 4.40
CA PHE A 205 -21.21 -8.28 3.89
C PHE A 205 -20.42 -9.48 4.43
N ARG A 206 -20.27 -9.58 5.75
CA ARG A 206 -19.49 -10.63 6.44
C ARG A 206 -18.15 -10.92 5.73
N TRP A 207 -17.71 -12.19 5.72
CA TRP A 207 -16.52 -12.60 4.97
C TRP A 207 -16.71 -12.59 3.45
N GLY A 208 -17.95 -12.75 2.97
CA GLY A 208 -18.27 -12.79 1.54
C GLY A 208 -17.85 -11.52 0.79
N TYR A 209 -17.96 -10.35 1.44
CA TYR A 209 -17.51 -9.09 0.87
C TYR A 209 -16.00 -9.11 0.54
N PHE A 210 -15.18 -9.55 1.49
CA PHE A 210 -13.72 -9.61 1.30
C PHE A 210 -13.32 -10.68 0.31
N GLU A 211 -13.95 -11.85 0.37
CA GLU A 211 -13.68 -12.97 -0.53
C GLU A 211 -14.01 -12.63 -1.98
N ASN A 212 -15.03 -11.79 -2.21
CA ASN A 212 -15.38 -11.32 -3.54
C ASN A 212 -14.53 -10.12 -4.01
N GLU A 213 -14.41 -9.06 -3.19
CA GLU A 213 -13.66 -7.85 -3.56
C GLU A 213 -12.15 -8.11 -3.70
N TRP A 214 -11.61 -9.07 -2.94
CA TRP A 214 -10.20 -9.45 -2.94
C TRP A 214 -10.00 -10.89 -3.39
N LYS A 215 -10.85 -11.38 -4.31
CA LYS A 215 -10.79 -12.74 -4.87
C LYS A 215 -9.39 -13.18 -5.33
N ASP A 216 -8.60 -12.25 -5.87
CA ASP A 216 -7.26 -12.51 -6.40
C ASP A 216 -6.14 -12.29 -5.35
N LYS A 217 -6.52 -11.99 -4.09
CA LYS A 217 -5.60 -11.56 -3.01
C LYS A 217 -5.94 -12.26 -1.69
N ALA A 218 -5.83 -13.58 -1.69
CA ALA A 218 -6.12 -14.43 -0.53
C ALA A 218 -5.33 -14.04 0.74
N GLU A 219 -4.11 -13.53 0.58
CA GLU A 219 -3.29 -13.04 1.70
C GLU A 219 -3.94 -11.85 2.41
N TRP A 220 -4.63 -10.96 1.67
CA TRP A 220 -5.30 -9.79 2.26
C TRP A 220 -6.54 -10.19 3.04
N VAL A 221 -7.30 -11.17 2.52
CA VAL A 221 -8.45 -11.75 3.22
C VAL A 221 -7.99 -12.40 4.53
N THR A 222 -6.90 -13.18 4.49
CA THR A 222 -6.31 -13.80 5.68
C THR A 222 -5.89 -12.75 6.70
N LYS A 223 -5.21 -11.69 6.25
CA LYS A 223 -4.77 -10.58 7.12
C LYS A 223 -5.96 -9.85 7.74
N ALA A 224 -7.01 -9.56 6.98
CA ALA A 224 -8.22 -8.95 7.52
C ALA A 224 -8.93 -9.85 8.55
N LYS A 225 -9.06 -11.14 8.27
CA LYS A 225 -9.61 -12.12 9.24
C LYS A 225 -8.79 -12.14 10.53
N GLN A 226 -7.46 -12.12 10.43
CA GLN A 226 -6.57 -12.05 11.59
C GLN A 226 -6.80 -10.76 12.39
N MET A 227 -6.83 -9.58 11.75
CA MET A 227 -7.04 -8.31 12.45
C MET A 227 -8.39 -8.25 13.17
N VAL A 228 -9.46 -8.71 12.53
CA VAL A 228 -10.79 -8.76 13.16
C VAL A 228 -10.79 -9.71 14.35
N ARG A 229 -10.12 -10.87 14.23
CA ARG A 229 -9.96 -11.82 15.34
C ARG A 229 -9.17 -11.21 16.50
N GLU A 230 -8.07 -10.53 16.23
CA GLU A 230 -7.29 -9.84 17.25
C GLU A 230 -8.11 -8.77 17.98
N VAL A 231 -8.92 -7.98 17.25
CA VAL A 231 -9.83 -7.00 17.87
C VAL A 231 -10.87 -7.70 18.73
N TRP A 232 -11.49 -8.77 18.23
CA TRP A 232 -12.48 -9.55 18.97
C TRP A 232 -11.90 -10.11 20.27
N GLU A 233 -10.76 -10.81 20.20
CA GLU A 233 -10.11 -11.43 21.35
C GLU A 233 -9.67 -10.40 22.40
N ARG A 234 -9.12 -9.26 21.96
CA ARG A 234 -8.57 -8.26 22.87
C ARG A 234 -9.63 -7.38 23.51
N GLU A 235 -10.67 -6.99 22.76
CA GLU A 235 -11.58 -5.92 23.17
C GLU A 235 -13.01 -6.41 23.45
N TYR A 236 -13.50 -7.47 22.80
CA TYR A 236 -14.92 -7.82 22.81
C TYR A 236 -15.25 -9.17 23.46
N ARG A 237 -14.40 -10.18 23.32
CA ARG A 237 -14.64 -11.57 23.79
C ARG A 237 -14.98 -11.68 25.27
N HIS A 238 -14.51 -10.73 26.08
CA HIS A 238 -14.68 -10.75 27.53
C HIS A 238 -15.79 -9.81 28.03
N LEU A 239 -16.42 -9.04 27.13
CA LEU A 239 -17.48 -8.11 27.50
C LEU A 239 -18.76 -8.87 27.85
N GLN A 240 -19.31 -8.58 29.03
CA GLN A 240 -20.59 -9.13 29.44
C GLN A 240 -21.71 -8.36 28.72
N ILE A 241 -22.54 -9.06 27.95
CA ILE A 241 -23.69 -8.46 27.26
C ILE A 241 -24.75 -8.09 28.31
N VAL A 242 -24.73 -6.84 28.77
CA VAL A 242 -25.79 -6.29 29.62
C VAL A 242 -26.99 -5.96 28.72
N ARG A 243 -27.97 -6.87 28.66
CA ARG A 243 -29.28 -6.57 28.04
C ARG A 243 -30.01 -5.56 28.91
N ASN A 244 -29.89 -4.28 28.58
CA ASN A 244 -30.61 -3.23 29.28
C ASN A 244 -32.11 -3.32 28.85
N PRO A 245 -33.06 -3.57 29.77
CA PRO A 245 -34.48 -3.74 29.42
C PRO A 245 -35.18 -2.43 29.02
N VAL A 246 -34.49 -1.29 29.12
CA VAL A 246 -34.97 -0.01 28.59
C VAL A 246 -34.46 0.10 27.16
N ALA A 247 -35.26 -0.39 26.22
CA ALA A 247 -35.08 -0.04 24.82
C ALA A 247 -35.32 1.47 24.71
N ASP A 248 -34.25 2.27 24.63
CA ASP A 248 -34.38 3.63 24.09
C ASP A 248 -35.01 3.48 22.71
N GLU A 249 -36.16 4.13 22.48
CA GLU A 249 -36.81 4.12 21.18
C GLU A 249 -35.76 4.46 20.10
N PRO A 250 -35.64 3.66 19.02
CA PRO A 250 -34.62 3.91 18.01
C PRO A 250 -34.80 5.31 17.48
N VAL A 251 -33.74 6.13 17.60
CA VAL A 251 -33.73 7.52 17.14
C VAL A 251 -34.31 7.57 15.73
N ALA A 252 -35.38 8.35 15.54
CA ALA A 252 -36.07 8.46 14.26
C ALA A 252 -35.05 8.82 13.15
N LYS A 253 -34.67 7.84 12.34
CA LYS A 253 -33.69 8.03 11.28
C LYS A 253 -34.33 8.89 10.20
N ARG A 254 -33.64 9.97 9.83
CA ARG A 254 -34.10 10.89 8.78
C ARG A 254 -34.37 10.08 7.50
N GLN A 255 -35.61 10.13 7.02
CA GLN A 255 -35.98 9.52 5.74
C GLN A 255 -35.12 10.09 4.62
N ARG A 256 -34.52 9.19 3.84
CA ARG A 256 -33.74 9.56 2.65
C ARG A 256 -34.70 10.02 1.55
N LYS A 257 -34.51 11.24 1.05
CA LYS A 257 -35.38 11.87 0.04
C LYS A 257 -34.87 11.75 -1.40
N TYR A 258 -33.65 11.28 -1.62
CA TYR A 258 -33.02 11.31 -2.95
C TYR A 258 -32.12 10.10 -3.18
N TYR A 259 -32.29 9.46 -4.35
CA TYR A 259 -31.42 8.41 -4.86
C TYR A 259 -30.23 9.05 -5.58
N ASN A 260 -29.01 8.68 -5.21
CA ASN A 260 -27.79 9.27 -5.76
C ASN A 260 -26.80 8.19 -6.27
N PRO A 261 -25.79 8.55 -7.08
CA PRO A 261 -24.80 7.60 -7.59
C PRO A 261 -24.05 6.81 -6.50
N PHE A 262 -23.86 7.41 -5.32
CA PHE A 262 -23.26 6.72 -4.18
C PHE A 262 -24.18 5.61 -3.63
N GLN A 263 -25.50 5.80 -3.65
CA GLN A 263 -26.46 4.77 -3.28
C GLN A 263 -26.41 3.60 -4.27
N ALA A 264 -26.34 3.89 -5.57
CA ALA A 264 -26.22 2.86 -6.61
C ALA A 264 -24.93 2.02 -6.43
N TYR A 265 -23.84 2.67 -6.01
CA TYR A 265 -22.60 1.98 -5.64
C TYR A 265 -22.80 1.07 -4.43
N CYS A 266 -23.37 1.58 -3.33
CA CYS A 266 -23.59 0.78 -2.11
C CYS A 266 -24.58 -0.39 -2.32
N GLU A 267 -25.55 -0.26 -3.24
CA GLU A 267 -26.46 -1.35 -3.57
C GLU A 267 -25.75 -2.42 -4.42
N ARG A 268 -24.89 -2.01 -5.37
CA ARG A 268 -24.09 -2.93 -6.17
C ARG A 268 -23.09 -3.74 -5.34
N THR A 269 -22.43 -3.14 -4.36
CA THR A 269 -21.43 -3.87 -3.55
C THR A 269 -22.06 -4.87 -2.58
N ARG A 270 -23.36 -4.79 -2.29
CA ARG A 270 -24.09 -5.77 -1.46
C ARG A 270 -24.50 -7.01 -2.24
N THR A 271 -24.99 -6.85 -3.47
CA THR A 271 -25.55 -7.96 -4.25
C THR A 271 -24.53 -9.00 -4.68
N VAL A 272 -23.24 -8.65 -4.72
CA VAL A 272 -22.16 -9.56 -5.14
C VAL A 272 -21.61 -10.41 -3.97
N SER A 273 -21.95 -10.07 -2.71
CA SER A 273 -21.51 -10.82 -1.52
C SER A 273 -22.23 -12.17 -1.31
N GLY A 274 -23.22 -12.50 -2.15
CA GLY A 274 -23.91 -13.78 -2.12
C GLY A 274 -23.01 -14.90 -2.64
N CYS A 275 -22.26 -15.55 -1.75
CA CYS A 275 -21.64 -16.83 -2.06
C CYS A 275 -22.75 -17.86 -2.24
N SER A 276 -22.87 -18.42 -3.45
CA SER A 276 -23.71 -19.58 -3.75
C SER A 276 -23.13 -20.83 -3.09
N MET A 277 -23.08 -20.90 -1.76
CA MET A 277 -22.94 -22.20 -1.09
C MET A 277 -24.33 -22.82 -1.00
N VAL A 278 -24.52 -23.86 -1.82
CA VAL A 278 -25.63 -24.79 -1.71
C VAL A 278 -25.72 -25.26 -0.26
N LYS A 279 -26.89 -25.12 0.37
CA LYS A 279 -27.26 -25.86 1.58
C LYS A 279 -27.08 -27.35 1.27
N GLU A 280 -25.90 -27.91 1.54
CA GLU A 280 -25.84 -29.33 1.84
C GLU A 280 -26.49 -29.49 3.20
N GLU A 281 -27.66 -30.14 3.20
CA GLU A 281 -28.36 -30.53 4.41
C GLU A 281 -27.45 -31.46 5.23
N ALA A 282 -26.65 -30.86 6.10
CA ALA A 282 -25.90 -31.58 7.12
C ALA A 282 -26.93 -32.18 8.09
N SER A 283 -27.10 -33.49 7.95
CA SER A 283 -27.82 -34.34 8.88
C SER A 283 -27.29 -34.10 10.28
N SER A 284 -28.18 -33.84 11.26
CA SER A 284 -27.82 -33.62 12.66
C SER A 284 -26.94 -34.76 13.20
N PRO A 285 -25.78 -34.45 13.79
CA PRO A 285 -25.18 -35.29 14.81
C PRO A 285 -25.34 -34.60 16.17
N ASP A 286 -25.96 -35.31 17.11
CA ASP A 286 -25.84 -35.05 18.54
C ASP A 286 -24.36 -34.89 18.91
N GLY A 287 -23.97 -33.67 19.28
CA GLY A 287 -22.64 -33.33 19.77
C GLY A 287 -22.55 -31.84 19.99
N ILE A 288 -22.60 -31.42 21.26
CA ILE A 288 -22.39 -30.03 21.68
C ILE A 288 -20.95 -29.69 21.30
N ASP A 289 -20.78 -28.93 20.23
CA ASP A 289 -19.51 -28.35 19.80
C ASP A 289 -19.23 -27.12 20.67
N ASP A 290 -18.57 -27.34 21.81
CA ASP A 290 -18.17 -26.31 22.79
C ASP A 290 -16.96 -25.47 22.31
N GLU A 291 -16.55 -25.60 21.03
CA GLU A 291 -15.33 -24.96 20.50
C GLU A 291 -15.58 -23.76 19.57
N MET A 292 -16.80 -23.60 19.02
CA MET A 292 -17.10 -22.50 18.10
C MET A 292 -17.46 -21.22 18.88
N ASP A 293 -16.63 -20.18 18.75
CA ASP A 293 -16.86 -18.93 19.47
C ASP A 293 -17.93 -18.03 18.82
N GLU A 294 -18.42 -17.02 19.56
CA GLU A 294 -19.54 -16.17 19.11
C GLU A 294 -19.28 -15.51 17.74
N LEU A 295 -18.03 -15.16 17.46
CA LEU A 295 -17.65 -14.59 16.16
C LEU A 295 -17.75 -15.63 15.05
N GLU A 296 -17.31 -16.86 15.26
CA GLU A 296 -17.43 -17.95 14.29
C GLU A 296 -18.88 -18.38 14.07
N SER A 297 -19.67 -18.42 15.15
CA SER A 297 -21.10 -18.66 15.09
C SER A 297 -21.79 -17.59 14.25
N TRP A 298 -21.48 -16.30 14.48
CA TRP A 298 -22.03 -15.18 13.71
C TRP A 298 -21.72 -15.30 12.22
N GLN A 299 -20.48 -15.67 11.88
CA GLN A 299 -20.07 -15.75 10.48
C GLN A 299 -20.69 -16.93 9.75
N SER A 300 -21.08 -17.98 10.47
CA SER A 300 -21.70 -19.19 9.92
C SER A 300 -23.23 -19.14 9.90
N SER A 301 -23.87 -18.28 10.70
CA SER A 301 -25.33 -18.18 10.81
C SER A 301 -25.96 -17.25 9.76
N TRP A 302 -25.94 -17.64 8.48
CA TRP A 302 -26.56 -16.87 7.39
C TRP A 302 -28.07 -17.11 7.29
N GLU A 303 -28.85 -16.03 7.10
CA GLU A 303 -30.30 -16.07 6.90
C GLU A 303 -30.73 -15.53 5.52
N ASP A 304 -31.87 -16.04 5.02
CA ASP A 304 -32.49 -15.59 3.78
C ASP A 304 -33.02 -14.16 3.94
N GLY A 305 -32.22 -13.16 3.58
CA GLY A 305 -32.55 -11.74 3.72
C GLY A 305 -31.38 -10.87 4.20
N ASP A 306 -30.29 -11.49 4.69
CA ASP A 306 -29.11 -10.79 5.22
C ASP A 306 -28.53 -9.78 4.21
N ASN A 307 -28.57 -10.11 2.92
CA ASN A 307 -28.08 -9.25 1.83
C ASN A 307 -28.87 -7.94 1.67
N ASP A 308 -30.13 -7.90 2.13
CA ASP A 308 -31.00 -6.73 2.04
C ASP A 308 -30.92 -5.83 3.28
N VAL A 309 -30.19 -6.25 4.31
CA VAL A 309 -30.02 -5.50 5.56
C VAL A 309 -29.29 -4.18 5.27
N ARG A 310 -29.98 -3.06 5.51
CA ARG A 310 -29.43 -1.71 5.31
C ARG A 310 -28.76 -1.12 6.54
N ASP A 311 -29.19 -1.57 7.71
CA ASP A 311 -28.75 -1.07 9.00
C ASP A 311 -28.61 -2.22 9.99
N PRO A 312 -27.37 -2.64 10.30
CA PRO A 312 -27.11 -3.77 11.21
C PRO A 312 -27.64 -3.57 12.63
N ILE A 313 -27.89 -2.32 13.04
CA ILE A 313 -28.45 -2.03 14.37
C ILE A 313 -29.97 -2.34 14.41
N SER A 314 -30.63 -2.37 13.25
CA SER A 314 -32.05 -2.72 13.11
C SER A 314 -32.27 -4.21 12.78
N TYR A 315 -31.19 -4.97 12.60
CA TYR A 315 -31.20 -6.41 12.35
C TYR A 315 -31.45 -7.14 13.66
#